data_AF-A0A2V5PBF3-F1
#
_entry.id   AF-A0A2V5PBF3-F1
#
_cell.length_a   1.000
_cell.length_b   1.000
_cell.length_c   1.000
_cell.angle_alpha   90.00
_cell.angle_beta   90.00
_cell.angle_gamma   90.00
#
_symmetry.space_group_name_H-M   'P 1'
#
loop_
_entity.id
_entity.type
_entity.pdbx_description
1 polymer ?
#
loop_
_entity_poly.entity_id
_entity_poly.type
_entity_poly.pdbx_seq_one_letter_code
_entity_poly.pdbx_strand_id
1 'polypeptide(L)'
;MNSSAHSNNYGRAFIAAFISVGFLWTLALSASPQLHQRVHSDANRADHNCAATMIASGSYDHAAPAPLVSAPAAAVQFSEIPALTPCWVQSPFLGACIFEHAPPALV
;
A
#
# COMPACT_ATOMS: atom_id res chain seq x y z
N MET A 1 30.22 -17.93 -0.63
CA MET A 1 29.51 -19.17 -1.00
C MET A 1 28.06 -19.03 -0.56
N ASN A 2 27.17 -18.76 -1.52
CA ASN A 2 25.84 -18.17 -1.28
C ASN A 2 24.72 -19.15 -1.72
N SER A 3 25.01 -20.46 -1.66
CA SER A 3 24.24 -21.51 -2.33
C SER A 3 22.85 -21.77 -1.74
N SER A 4 22.58 -21.30 -0.52
CA SER A 4 21.30 -21.51 0.18
C SER A 4 20.15 -20.62 -0.34
N ALA A 5 20.45 -19.40 -0.81
CA ALA A 5 19.41 -18.50 -1.34
C ALA A 5 18.88 -18.96 -2.70
N HIS A 6 19.74 -19.52 -3.55
CA HIS A 6 19.38 -19.94 -4.90
C HIS A 6 18.51 -21.21 -4.90
N SER A 7 18.82 -22.19 -4.03
CA SER A 7 18.05 -23.42 -3.85
C SER A 7 16.59 -23.14 -3.43
N ASN A 8 16.39 -22.22 -2.47
CA ASN A 8 15.05 -21.84 -2.02
C ASN A 8 14.22 -21.18 -3.13
N ASN A 9 14.86 -20.35 -3.96
CA ASN A 9 14.19 -19.67 -5.07
C ASN A 9 13.75 -20.64 -6.17
N TYR A 10 14.54 -21.68 -6.47
CA TYR A 10 14.12 -22.71 -7.42
C TYR A 10 12.94 -23.52 -6.92
N GLY A 11 12.97 -24.01 -5.66
CA GLY A 11 11.84 -24.74 -5.09
C GLY A 11 10.56 -23.94 -5.14
N ARG A 12 10.62 -22.65 -4.76
CA ARG A 12 9.49 -21.72 -4.85
C ARG A 12 9.02 -21.49 -6.28
N ALA A 13 9.94 -21.33 -7.24
CA ALA A 13 9.60 -21.16 -8.65
C ALA A 13 8.93 -22.40 -9.24
N PHE A 14 9.40 -23.60 -8.89
CA PHE A 14 8.77 -24.85 -9.28
C PHE A 14 7.35 -24.94 -8.73
N ILE A 15 7.16 -24.70 -7.43
CA ILE A 15 5.82 -24.71 -6.80
C ILE A 15 4.91 -23.68 -7.47
N ALA A 16 5.40 -22.46 -7.70
CA ALA A 16 4.64 -21.41 -8.37
C ALA A 16 4.22 -21.84 -9.78
N ALA A 17 5.13 -22.45 -10.56
CA ALA A 17 4.81 -22.94 -11.90
C ALA A 17 3.70 -24.00 -11.90
N PHE A 18 3.76 -24.98 -10.98
CA PHE A 18 2.70 -25.98 -10.83
C PHE A 18 1.35 -25.36 -10.47
N ILE A 19 1.34 -24.40 -9.53
CA ILE A 19 0.12 -23.69 -9.14
C ILE A 19 -0.44 -22.90 -10.32
N SER A 20 0.42 -22.18 -11.06
CA SER A 20 0.03 -21.40 -12.24
C SER A 20 -0.56 -22.28 -13.34
N VAL A 21 0.05 -23.44 -13.63
CA VAL A 21 -0.47 -24.38 -14.62
C VAL A 21 -1.84 -24.93 -14.17
N GLY A 22 -1.99 -25.32 -12.91
CA GLY A 22 -3.27 -25.77 -12.37
C GLY A 22 -4.36 -24.70 -12.45
N PHE A 23 -4.02 -23.44 -12.14
CA PHE A 23 -4.93 -22.31 -12.25
C PHE A 23 -5.35 -22.04 -13.71
N LEU A 24 -4.39 -22.01 -14.64
CA LEU A 24 -4.70 -21.80 -16.06
C LEU A 24 -5.53 -22.94 -16.64
N TRP A 25 -5.27 -24.17 -16.21
CA TRP A 25 -6.08 -25.32 -16.62
C TRP A 25 -7.51 -25.21 -16.13
N THR A 26 -7.71 -24.91 -14.85
CA THR A 26 -9.05 -24.74 -14.27
C THR A 26 -9.80 -23.54 -14.86
N LEU A 27 -9.10 -22.46 -15.21
CA LEU A 27 -9.64 -21.33 -15.97
C LEU A 27 -10.07 -21.73 -17.40
N ALA A 28 -9.31 -22.58 -18.07
CA ALA A 28 -9.70 -23.09 -19.38
C ALA A 28 -10.96 -23.98 -19.30
N LEU A 29 -11.07 -24.81 -18.25
CA LEU A 29 -12.25 -25.64 -17.99
C LEU A 29 -13.49 -24.77 -17.66
N SER A 30 -13.30 -23.68 -16.91
CA SER A 30 -14.40 -22.78 -16.57
C SER A 30 -14.97 -22.06 -17.80
N ALA A 31 -14.13 -21.76 -18.80
CA ALA A 31 -14.54 -21.13 -20.05
C ALA A 31 -15.16 -22.10 -21.08
N SER A 32 -14.99 -23.42 -20.93
CA SER A 32 -15.45 -24.42 -21.90
C SER A 32 -16.15 -25.62 -21.24
N PRO A 33 -17.50 -25.62 -21.18
CA PRO A 33 -18.28 -26.71 -20.60
C PRO A 33 -18.05 -28.06 -21.28
N GLN A 34 -17.80 -28.07 -22.59
CA GLN A 34 -17.52 -29.29 -23.34
C GLN A 34 -16.20 -29.94 -22.91
N LEU A 35 -15.17 -29.14 -22.65
CA LEU A 35 -13.89 -29.65 -22.15
C LEU A 35 -14.04 -30.12 -20.70
N HIS A 36 -14.77 -29.37 -19.89
CA HIS A 36 -15.08 -29.73 -18.51
C HIS A 36 -15.82 -31.08 -18.41
N GLN A 37 -16.83 -31.30 -19.26
CA GLN A 37 -17.54 -32.59 -19.36
C GLN A 37 -16.66 -33.77 -19.79
N ARG A 38 -15.59 -33.52 -20.55
CA ARG A 38 -14.63 -34.57 -20.93
C ARG A 38 -13.75 -35.01 -19.75
N VAL A 39 -13.51 -34.11 -18.78
CA VAL A 39 -12.76 -34.46 -17.57
C VAL A 39 -13.63 -35.31 -16.65
N HIS A 40 -14.89 -34.93 -16.44
CA HIS A 40 -15.88 -35.74 -15.73
C HIS A 40 -17.32 -35.40 -16.19
N SER A 41 -18.16 -36.42 -16.30
CA SER A 41 -19.47 -36.34 -16.95
C SER A 41 -20.53 -35.57 -16.16
N ASP A 42 -20.34 -35.39 -14.86
CA ASP A 42 -21.25 -34.67 -13.97
C ASP A 42 -20.98 -33.17 -13.89
N ALA A 43 -19.98 -32.67 -14.63
CA ALA A 43 -19.52 -31.28 -14.65
C ALA A 43 -20.60 -30.22 -14.95
N ASN A 44 -21.70 -30.60 -15.59
CA ASN A 44 -22.77 -29.68 -16.01
C ASN A 44 -24.00 -29.74 -15.09
N ARG A 45 -23.91 -30.42 -13.94
CA ARG A 45 -24.98 -30.41 -12.96
C ARG A 45 -24.98 -29.10 -12.18
N ALA A 46 -26.15 -28.57 -11.89
CA ALA A 46 -26.30 -27.30 -11.16
C ALA A 46 -25.79 -27.37 -9.70
N ASP A 47 -25.74 -28.56 -9.11
CA ASP A 47 -25.23 -28.81 -7.76
C ASP A 47 -23.76 -29.24 -7.72
N HIS A 48 -23.07 -29.25 -8.86
CA HIS A 48 -21.67 -29.63 -8.93
C HIS A 48 -20.76 -28.47 -8.49
N ASN A 49 -19.84 -28.75 -7.56
CA ASN A 49 -18.85 -27.79 -7.09
C ASN A 49 -17.43 -28.35 -7.26
N CYS A 50 -16.67 -27.78 -8.19
CA CYS A 50 -15.25 -28.03 -8.41
C CYS A 50 -14.47 -26.72 -8.59
N ALA A 51 -13.16 -26.81 -8.77
CA ALA A 51 -12.31 -25.62 -8.97
C ALA A 51 -12.74 -24.76 -10.18
N ALA A 52 -13.19 -25.39 -11.28
CA ALA A 52 -13.63 -24.66 -12.47
C ALA A 52 -14.94 -23.89 -12.22
N THR A 53 -15.92 -24.49 -11.51
CA THR A 53 -17.17 -23.78 -11.15
C THR A 53 -16.93 -22.70 -10.11
N MET A 54 -16.01 -22.89 -9.16
CA MET A 54 -15.62 -21.84 -8.22
C MET A 54 -14.98 -20.65 -8.94
N ILE A 55 -14.11 -20.89 -9.93
CA ILE A 55 -13.53 -19.82 -10.77
C ILE A 55 -14.61 -19.12 -11.60
N ALA A 56 -15.54 -19.88 -12.21
CA ALA A 56 -16.63 -19.31 -13.01
C ALA A 56 -17.58 -18.44 -12.19
N SER A 57 -17.90 -18.86 -10.96
CA SER A 57 -18.85 -18.17 -10.08
C SER A 57 -18.21 -17.09 -9.21
N GLY A 58 -16.89 -17.07 -9.08
CA GLY A 58 -16.21 -16.26 -8.07
C GLY A 58 -16.46 -16.72 -6.64
N SER A 59 -17.00 -17.92 -6.43
CA SER A 59 -17.32 -18.47 -5.11
C SER A 59 -16.07 -19.07 -4.45
N TYR A 60 -15.13 -18.21 -4.09
CA TYR A 60 -13.95 -18.57 -3.30
C TYR A 60 -13.62 -17.45 -2.32
N ASP A 61 -12.98 -17.80 -1.20
CA ASP A 61 -12.59 -16.82 -0.20
C ASP A 61 -11.53 -15.87 -0.77
N HIS A 62 -11.89 -14.60 -0.90
CA HIS A 62 -10.95 -13.56 -1.28
C HIS A 62 -10.12 -13.16 -0.06
N ALA A 63 -8.80 -13.06 -0.22
CA ALA A 63 -7.96 -12.42 0.79
C ALA A 63 -8.46 -10.99 1.03
N ALA A 64 -8.46 -10.57 2.29
CA ALA A 64 -8.81 -9.19 2.63
C ALA A 64 -7.94 -8.23 1.80
N PRO A 65 -8.52 -7.19 1.19
CA PRO A 65 -7.75 -6.18 0.48
C PRO A 65 -6.64 -5.63 1.39
N ALA A 66 -5.43 -5.48 0.87
CA ALA A 66 -4.38 -4.79 1.60
C ALA A 66 -4.87 -3.38 1.96
N PRO A 67 -4.62 -2.88 3.20
CA PRO A 67 -5.03 -1.54 3.58
C PRO A 67 -4.42 -0.51 2.63
N LEU A 68 -5.27 0.30 1.98
CA LEU A 68 -4.84 1.39 1.10
C LEU A 68 -4.14 2.52 1.88
N VAL A 69 -4.38 2.59 3.18
CA VAL A 69 -3.83 3.58 4.08
C VAL A 69 -3.04 2.88 5.17
N SER A 70 -1.72 3.11 5.17
CA SER A 70 -0.86 2.78 6.31
C SER A 70 -1.00 3.87 7.38
N ALA A 71 -0.85 3.50 8.65
CA ALA A 71 -0.67 4.48 9.72
C ALA A 71 0.52 5.40 9.38
N PRO A 72 0.46 6.70 9.71
CA PRO A 72 1.60 7.60 9.55
C PRO A 72 2.82 7.03 10.27
N ALA A 73 3.95 6.91 9.57
CA ALA A 73 5.21 6.61 10.21
C ALA A 73 5.61 7.80 11.08
N ALA A 74 5.98 7.55 12.34
CA ALA A 74 6.54 8.60 13.18
C ALA A 74 7.82 9.14 12.52
N ALA A 75 7.78 10.40 12.08
CA ALA A 75 8.98 11.06 11.58
C ALA A 75 9.94 11.26 12.75
N VAL A 76 11.20 10.83 12.59
CA VAL A 76 12.28 11.23 13.48
C VAL A 76 12.39 12.75 13.37
N GLN A 77 12.00 13.46 14.44
CA GLN A 77 12.14 14.91 14.54
C GLN A 77 13.63 15.23 14.52
N PHE A 78 14.17 15.56 13.35
CA PHE A 78 15.59 15.89 13.15
C PHE A 78 15.84 17.40 13.23
N SER A 79 15.08 18.11 14.06
CA SER A 79 15.41 19.49 14.38
C SER A 79 15.96 19.53 15.79
N GLU A 80 17.28 19.39 15.91
CA GLU A 80 17.97 19.94 17.06
C GLU A 80 17.86 21.46 16.93
N ILE A 81 16.91 22.04 17.67
CA ILE A 81 16.72 23.48 17.73
C ILE A 81 17.96 24.04 18.43
N PRO A 82 18.84 24.80 17.75
CA PRO A 82 19.99 25.38 18.41
C PRO A 82 19.51 26.24 19.56
N ALA A 83 20.07 26.06 20.75
CA ALA A 83 19.76 26.90 21.89
C ALA A 83 20.12 28.36 21.52
N LEU A 84 19.11 29.19 21.31
CA LEU A 84 19.31 30.61 21.06
C LEU A 84 19.80 31.26 22.36
N THR A 85 21.03 31.76 22.36
CA THR A 85 21.56 32.54 23.47
C THR A 85 20.98 33.96 23.39
N PRO A 86 20.19 34.43 24.37
CA PRO A 86 19.71 35.79 24.38
C PRO A 86 20.89 36.75 24.57
N CYS A 87 21.23 37.55 23.56
CA CYS A 87 22.10 38.70 23.71
C CYS A 87 21.24 39.95 23.96
N TRP A 88 21.49 40.65 25.05
CA TRP A 88 20.87 41.95 25.29
C TRP A 88 21.43 42.94 24.27
N VAL A 89 20.61 43.32 23.29
CA VAL A 89 20.91 44.42 22.37
C VAL A 89 20.27 45.68 22.93
N GLN A 90 21.01 46.79 22.90
CA GLN A 90 20.50 48.09 23.33
C GLN A 90 19.26 48.45 22.49
N SER A 91 18.16 48.84 23.14
CA SER A 91 16.91 49.18 22.45
C SER A 91 17.15 50.34 21.47
N PRO A 92 16.86 50.19 20.17
CA PRO A 92 17.03 51.27 19.19
C PRO A 92 16.03 52.42 19.40
N PHE A 93 15.03 52.23 20.27
CA PHE A 93 13.94 53.18 20.51
C PHE A 93 14.23 54.24 21.58
N LEU A 94 15.44 54.30 22.14
CA LEU A 94 15.81 55.34 23.13
C LEU A 94 16.27 56.66 22.50
N GLY A 95 16.36 56.76 21.17
CA GLY A 95 16.85 57.97 20.48
C GLY A 95 15.89 58.61 19.48
N ALA A 96 14.69 58.06 19.28
CA ALA A 96 13.79 58.49 18.22
C ALA A 96 12.50 59.11 18.77
N CYS A 97 12.58 60.36 19.23
CA CYS A 97 11.43 61.22 19.55
C CYS A 97 10.70 61.71 18.27
N ILE A 98 10.49 60.83 17.28
CA ILE A 98 10.00 61.17 15.94
C ILE A 98 8.51 61.55 15.95
N PHE A 99 7.76 61.18 17.00
CA PHE A 99 6.31 61.41 17.09
C PHE A 99 5.90 62.32 18.26
N GLU A 100 6.82 63.06 18.87
CA GLU A 100 6.52 63.92 20.03
C GLU A 100 5.87 65.28 19.67
N HIS A 101 5.50 65.52 18.42
CA HIS A 101 4.78 66.75 18.05
C HIS A 101 3.27 66.54 18.19
N ALA A 102 2.67 67.23 19.15
CA ALA A 102 1.21 67.31 19.28
C ALA A 102 0.61 67.99 18.02
N PRO A 103 -0.60 67.60 17.57
CA PRO A 103 -1.24 68.23 16.41
C PRO A 103 -1.41 69.74 16.63
N PRO A 104 -1.23 70.59 15.59
CA PRO A 104 -1.43 72.03 15.72
C PRO A 104 -2.87 72.34 16.13
N ALA A 105 -3.03 73.30 17.04
CA ALA A 105 -4.34 73.73 17.51
C ALA A 105 -5.14 74.34 16.35
N LEU A 106 -6.41 73.94 16.22
CA LEU A 106 -7.35 74.53 15.27
C LEU A 106 -7.73 75.93 15.74
N VAL A 107 -7.53 76.93 14.86
CA VAL A 107 -8.01 78.31 15.01
C VAL A 107 -9.43 78.42 14.47
#